data_AF-A0A7J4AZX6-F1
#
_entry.id   AF-A0A7J4AZX6-F1
#
_cell.length_a   1.000
_cell.length_b   1.000
_cell.length_c   1.000
_cell.angle_alpha   90.00
_cell.angle_beta   90.00
_cell.angle_gamma   90.00
#
_symmetry.space_group_name_H-M   'P 1'
#
loop_
_entity.id
_entity.type
_entity.pdbx_description
1 polymer ?
#
loop_
_entity_poly.entity_id
_entity_poly.type
_entity_poly.pdbx_seq_one_letter_code
_entity_poly.pdbx_strand_id
1 'polypeptide(L)'
;MFLNDALGIPISNTPVNWEITFPDGTTESKTTETSENGTLIIPSVPRGDARSRFPTWIRKNFFSLDASTGVAEKVSFSISIPSILIGLSAIIVFAALTYLVAYKMCFITSMSLKKAEEKVEEKARRLLEAEGGVAETKRRREGAKTRLNNASKKVRDADRMLEEARKLEEPKSWVETVGEGKRRRITDIDLMLKNREAKNVWERYRRGEISAEECAREWERLREPDALEKLKELEKRLEEEEIKQAERSVDEAGEEERRAMEELKQAEQQEEKAKEELEKLRTELKEAEEEAGEMQGEGTTSATTLTA
;
A
#
# COMPACT_ATOMS: atom_id res chain seq x y z
N MET A 1 -67.48 -46.21 3.29
CA MET A 1 -66.16 -46.72 3.74
C MET A 1 -65.73 -45.93 4.97
N PHE A 2 -65.07 -46.56 5.96
CA PHE A 2 -64.57 -45.89 7.17
C PHE A 2 -63.04 -45.86 7.17
N LEU A 3 -62.47 -44.68 7.32
CA LEU A 3 -61.04 -44.49 7.50
C LEU A 3 -60.75 -44.32 8.99
N ASN A 4 -60.13 -45.33 9.58
CA ASN A 4 -59.69 -45.30 10.96
C ASN A 4 -58.16 -45.38 11.03
N ASP A 5 -57.57 -44.87 12.10
CA ASP A 5 -56.16 -45.09 12.41
C ASP A 5 -55.93 -46.52 12.96
N ALA A 6 -54.67 -46.86 13.25
CA ALA A 6 -54.32 -48.15 13.85
C ALA A 6 -54.94 -48.40 15.24
N LEU A 7 -55.46 -47.37 15.90
CA LEU A 7 -56.13 -47.46 17.21
C LEU A 7 -57.66 -47.56 17.07
N GLY A 8 -58.17 -47.57 15.83
CA GLY A 8 -59.60 -47.62 15.54
C GLY A 8 -60.31 -46.26 15.65
N ILE A 9 -59.56 -45.17 15.79
CA ILE A 9 -60.09 -43.80 15.88
C ILE A 9 -60.37 -43.30 14.45
N PRO A 10 -61.57 -42.76 14.16
CA PRO A 10 -61.89 -42.24 12.84
C PRO A 10 -60.99 -41.05 12.47
N ILE A 11 -60.49 -41.03 11.22
CA ILE A 11 -59.65 -39.95 10.70
C ILE A 11 -60.51 -39.02 9.83
N SER A 12 -60.78 -37.81 10.33
CA SER A 12 -61.58 -36.78 9.67
C SER A 12 -60.76 -35.91 8.71
N ASN A 13 -61.43 -35.24 7.76
CA ASN A 13 -60.88 -34.22 6.86
C ASN A 13 -59.62 -34.66 6.09
N THR A 14 -59.47 -35.96 5.86
CA THR A 14 -58.32 -36.48 5.13
C THR A 14 -58.70 -36.66 3.67
N PRO A 15 -57.97 -36.04 2.72
CA PRO A 15 -58.25 -36.20 1.30
C PRO A 15 -57.92 -37.64 0.88
N VAL A 16 -58.94 -38.37 0.42
CA VAL A 16 -58.78 -39.72 -0.12
C VAL A 16 -59.03 -39.69 -1.62
N ASN A 17 -58.03 -40.10 -2.37
CA ASN A 17 -58.16 -40.33 -3.81
C ASN A 17 -58.80 -41.69 -4.04
N TRP A 18 -59.85 -41.72 -4.85
CA TRP A 18 -60.51 -42.95 -5.26
C TRP A 18 -60.71 -42.96 -6.77
N GLU A 19 -60.72 -44.17 -7.34
CA GLU A 19 -60.94 -44.42 -8.76
C GLU A 19 -61.97 -45.55 -8.88
N ILE A 20 -63.03 -45.36 -9.67
CA ILE A 20 -64.06 -46.36 -9.95
C ILE A 20 -64.03 -46.69 -11.44
N THR A 21 -63.99 -47.97 -11.77
CA THR A 21 -64.15 -48.48 -13.13
C THR A 21 -65.55 -49.06 -13.27
N PHE A 22 -66.31 -48.52 -14.21
CA PHE A 22 -67.68 -48.91 -14.50
C PHE A 22 -67.73 -50.14 -15.43
N PRO A 23 -68.88 -50.86 -15.51
CA PRO A 23 -69.02 -52.05 -16.34
C PRO A 23 -68.82 -51.81 -17.84
N ASP A 24 -69.08 -50.58 -18.31
CA ASP A 24 -68.84 -50.15 -19.70
C ASP A 24 -67.35 -49.86 -20.00
N GLY A 25 -66.47 -50.05 -19.00
CA GLY A 25 -65.03 -49.83 -19.09
C GLY A 25 -64.59 -48.38 -18.83
N THR A 26 -65.51 -47.45 -18.59
CA THR A 26 -65.17 -46.06 -18.27
C THR A 26 -64.64 -45.95 -16.83
N THR A 27 -63.80 -44.95 -16.57
CA THR A 27 -63.20 -44.71 -15.24
C THR A 27 -63.50 -43.30 -14.74
N GLU A 28 -63.87 -43.18 -13.48
CA GLU A 28 -64.00 -41.91 -12.77
C GLU A 28 -62.98 -41.89 -11.62
N SER A 29 -62.25 -40.80 -11.46
CA SER A 29 -61.35 -40.60 -10.32
C SER A 29 -61.59 -39.24 -9.69
N LYS A 30 -61.62 -39.22 -8.35
CA LYS A 30 -61.84 -37.99 -7.59
C LYS A 30 -61.18 -38.07 -6.23
N THR A 31 -60.81 -36.90 -5.72
CA THR A 31 -60.39 -36.72 -4.34
C THR A 31 -61.61 -36.31 -3.51
N THR A 32 -61.87 -37.00 -2.41
CA THR A 32 -62.95 -36.65 -1.49
C THR A 32 -62.43 -36.71 -0.06
N GLU A 33 -62.78 -35.71 0.73
CA GLU A 33 -62.41 -35.65 2.13
C GLU A 33 -63.33 -36.55 2.97
N THR A 34 -62.75 -37.21 3.97
CA THR A 34 -63.53 -37.98 4.94
C THR A 34 -64.33 -37.06 5.85
N SER A 35 -65.57 -37.45 6.18
CA SER A 35 -66.39 -36.73 7.15
C SER A 35 -65.76 -36.71 8.55
N GLU A 36 -66.33 -35.92 9.47
CA GLU A 36 -65.91 -35.86 10.88
C GLU A 36 -65.87 -37.24 11.57
N ASN A 37 -66.69 -38.19 11.11
CA ASN A 37 -66.73 -39.56 11.63
C ASN A 37 -65.84 -40.53 10.82
N GLY A 38 -64.87 -40.02 10.06
CA GLY A 38 -63.98 -40.81 9.21
C GLY A 38 -64.69 -41.51 8.06
N THR A 39 -65.91 -41.12 7.71
CA THR A 39 -66.70 -41.78 6.67
C THR A 39 -66.42 -41.15 5.31
N LEU A 40 -66.02 -41.97 4.35
CA LEU A 40 -65.95 -41.57 2.95
C LEU A 40 -67.29 -41.91 2.28
N ILE A 41 -67.96 -40.88 1.76
CA ILE A 41 -69.21 -40.99 0.99
C ILE A 41 -68.89 -40.75 -0.48
N ILE A 42 -69.12 -41.76 -1.32
CA ILE A 42 -68.99 -41.65 -2.77
C ILE A 42 -70.40 -41.44 -3.34
N PRO A 43 -70.68 -40.29 -3.99
CA PRO A 43 -72.05 -39.86 -4.29
C PRO A 43 -72.73 -40.64 -5.42
N SER A 44 -72.00 -41.38 -6.25
CA SER A 44 -72.57 -42.07 -7.42
C SER A 44 -71.90 -43.41 -7.70
N VAL A 45 -72.60 -44.49 -7.38
CA VAL A 45 -72.27 -45.84 -7.87
C VAL A 45 -73.45 -46.32 -8.73
N PRO A 46 -73.31 -46.42 -10.07
CA PRO A 46 -74.39 -46.91 -10.93
C PRO A 46 -74.67 -48.40 -10.67
N ARG A 47 -75.90 -48.83 -10.97
CA ARG A 47 -76.32 -50.22 -10.75
C ARG A 47 -75.54 -51.18 -11.66
N GLY A 48 -74.76 -52.07 -11.06
CA GLY A 48 -73.97 -53.12 -11.73
C GLY A 48 -72.70 -53.47 -10.93
N ASP A 49 -71.97 -54.50 -11.36
CA ASP A 49 -70.68 -54.88 -10.77
C ASP A 49 -69.61 -53.82 -11.09
N ALA A 50 -69.33 -52.93 -10.13
CA ALA A 50 -68.29 -51.91 -10.27
C ALA A 50 -67.00 -52.35 -9.56
N ARG A 51 -65.83 -52.04 -10.15
CA ARG A 51 -64.53 -52.19 -9.49
C ARG A 51 -64.06 -50.85 -8.95
N SER A 52 -63.82 -50.78 -7.65
CA SER A 52 -63.19 -49.61 -7.04
C SER A 52 -61.72 -49.87 -6.74
N ARG A 53 -60.91 -48.81 -6.89
CA ARG A 53 -59.48 -48.79 -6.66
C ARG A 53 -59.13 -47.63 -5.74
N PHE A 54 -58.42 -47.95 -4.67
CA PHE A 54 -57.88 -46.96 -3.73
C PHE A 54 -56.35 -47.04 -3.76
N PRO A 55 -55.67 -46.09 -4.42
CA PRO A 55 -54.22 -46.03 -4.39
C PRO A 55 -53.77 -45.55 -3.01
N THR A 56 -53.49 -46.50 -2.10
CA THR A 56 -52.64 -46.20 -0.94
C THR A 56 -51.18 -46.39 -1.34
N TRP A 57 -50.27 -45.69 -0.67
CA TRP A 57 -48.84 -45.69 -0.99
C TRP A 57 -48.17 -47.08 -0.90
N ILE A 58 -48.85 -48.10 -0.35
CA ILE A 58 -48.25 -49.40 -0.01
C ILE A 58 -49.00 -50.61 -0.61
N ARG A 59 -50.29 -50.52 -1.00
CA ARG A 59 -51.01 -51.64 -1.67
C ARG A 59 -52.14 -51.18 -2.59
N LYS A 60 -52.29 -51.86 -3.74
CA LYS A 60 -53.46 -51.78 -4.63
C LYS A 60 -54.48 -52.82 -4.19
N ASN A 61 -55.56 -52.38 -3.55
CA ASN A 61 -56.70 -53.24 -3.24
C ASN A 61 -57.81 -53.01 -4.27
N PHE A 62 -58.42 -54.09 -4.75
CA PHE A 62 -59.57 -54.08 -5.65
C PHE A 62 -60.78 -54.61 -4.92
N PHE A 63 -61.92 -53.92 -5.04
CA PHE A 63 -63.18 -54.37 -4.46
C PHE A 63 -64.25 -54.42 -5.56
N SER A 64 -65.05 -55.50 -5.56
CA SER A 64 -66.27 -55.63 -6.36
C SER A 64 -67.46 -55.15 -5.55
N LEU A 65 -68.18 -54.15 -6.02
CA LEU A 65 -69.41 -53.66 -5.40
C LEU A 65 -70.61 -54.22 -6.16
N ASP A 66 -71.46 -55.02 -5.49
CA ASP A 66 -72.76 -55.43 -6.00
C ASP A 66 -73.84 -54.45 -5.52
N ALA A 67 -74.37 -53.64 -6.43
CA ALA A 67 -75.34 -52.58 -6.13
C ALA A 67 -76.78 -53.11 -5.87
N SER A 68 -77.01 -54.42 -5.83
CA SER A 68 -78.34 -55.02 -5.63
C SER A 68 -78.77 -55.10 -4.16
N THR A 69 -77.85 -54.95 -3.21
CA THR A 69 -78.15 -54.93 -1.77
C THR A 69 -77.72 -53.59 -1.19
N GLY A 70 -78.66 -52.81 -0.63
CA GLY A 70 -78.38 -51.53 0.02
C GLY A 70 -77.67 -51.69 1.36
N VAL A 71 -76.49 -52.32 1.37
CA VAL A 71 -75.71 -52.61 2.57
C VAL A 71 -74.36 -51.89 2.48
N ALA A 72 -74.09 -51.02 3.45
CA ALA A 72 -72.82 -50.35 3.60
C ALA A 72 -71.74 -51.34 4.07
N GLU A 73 -70.88 -51.82 3.16
CA GLU A 73 -69.71 -52.61 3.56
C GLU A 73 -68.71 -51.76 4.34
N LYS A 74 -68.40 -52.21 5.56
CA LYS A 74 -67.44 -51.59 6.48
C LYS A 74 -66.05 -52.16 6.21
N VAL A 75 -65.25 -51.47 5.40
CA VAL A 75 -63.84 -51.79 5.18
C VAL A 75 -62.98 -50.92 6.09
N SER A 76 -62.21 -51.53 6.99
CA SER A 76 -61.28 -50.87 7.92
C SER A 76 -59.83 -51.12 7.50
N PHE A 77 -59.00 -50.08 7.44
CA PHE A 77 -57.56 -50.17 7.16
C PHE A 77 -56.76 -49.78 8.41
N SER A 78 -55.82 -50.62 8.84
CA SER A 78 -54.91 -50.30 9.93
C SER A 78 -53.61 -49.69 9.39
N ILE A 79 -53.42 -48.37 9.53
CA ILE A 79 -52.16 -47.70 9.16
C ILE A 79 -51.19 -47.81 10.35
N SER A 80 -50.20 -48.70 10.25
CA SER A 80 -49.28 -49.02 11.35
C SER A 80 -48.29 -47.87 11.63
N ILE A 81 -48.33 -47.34 12.85
CA ILE A 81 -47.47 -46.28 13.43
C ILE A 81 -45.94 -46.46 13.25
N PRO A 82 -45.35 -47.69 13.24
CA PRO A 82 -43.91 -47.88 13.08
C PRO A 82 -43.35 -47.36 11.75
N SER A 83 -44.15 -47.35 10.68
CA SER A 83 -43.71 -46.92 9.35
C SER A 83 -43.49 -45.40 9.26
N ILE A 84 -44.21 -44.61 10.06
CA ILE A 84 -44.08 -43.15 10.12
C ILE A 84 -42.83 -42.74 10.90
N LEU A 85 -42.53 -43.46 11.99
CA LEU A 85 -41.35 -43.22 12.84
C LEU A 85 -40.02 -43.51 12.13
N ILE A 86 -39.96 -44.58 11.33
CA ILE A 86 -38.75 -44.92 10.57
C ILE A 86 -38.45 -43.86 9.50
N GLY A 87 -39.47 -43.38 8.78
CA GLY A 87 -39.32 -42.30 7.80
C GLY A 87 -38.80 -40.99 8.40
N LEU A 88 -39.35 -40.59 9.56
CA LEU A 88 -38.91 -39.38 10.28
C LEU A 88 -37.46 -39.48 10.78
N SER A 89 -37.05 -40.64 11.30
CA SER A 89 -35.67 -40.85 11.75
C SER A 89 -34.65 -40.73 10.62
N ALA A 90 -34.96 -41.27 9.43
CA ALA A 90 -34.10 -41.19 8.27
C ALA A 90 -33.94 -39.74 7.77
N ILE A 91 -35.03 -38.95 7.77
CA ILE A 91 -35.00 -37.53 7.37
C ILE A 91 -34.14 -36.70 8.34
N ILE A 92 -34.27 -36.93 9.65
CA ILE A 92 -33.49 -36.20 10.66
C ILE A 92 -32.00 -36.52 10.54
N VAL A 93 -31.65 -37.79 10.34
CA VAL A 93 -30.25 -38.22 10.14
C VAL A 93 -29.67 -37.63 8.86
N PHE A 94 -30.45 -37.60 7.77
CA PHE A 94 -30.01 -37.00 6.51
C PHE A 94 -29.81 -35.49 6.64
N ALA A 95 -30.74 -34.78 7.30
CA ALA A 95 -30.63 -33.35 7.57
C ALA A 95 -29.44 -33.01 8.48
N ALA A 96 -29.16 -33.84 9.49
CA ALA A 96 -28.00 -33.65 10.36
C ALA A 96 -26.68 -33.89 9.61
N LEU A 97 -26.62 -34.88 8.72
CA LEU A 97 -25.46 -35.15 7.87
C LEU A 97 -25.21 -34.03 6.87
N THR A 98 -26.23 -33.54 6.18
CA THR A 98 -26.08 -32.42 5.25
C THR A 98 -25.66 -31.15 5.97
N TYR A 99 -26.22 -30.89 7.16
CA TYR A 99 -25.82 -29.76 8.01
C TYR A 99 -24.36 -29.87 8.47
N LEU A 100 -23.91 -31.07 8.87
CA LEU A 100 -22.51 -31.28 9.29
C LEU A 100 -21.53 -31.09 8.13
N VAL A 101 -21.88 -31.56 6.92
CA VAL A 101 -21.06 -31.38 5.72
C VAL A 101 -21.00 -29.90 5.33
N ALA A 102 -22.14 -29.20 5.31
CA ALA A 102 -22.21 -27.77 5.04
C ALA A 102 -21.42 -26.96 6.08
N TYR A 103 -21.52 -27.32 7.35
CA TYR A 103 -20.76 -26.69 8.43
C TYR A 103 -19.25 -26.89 8.27
N LYS A 104 -18.78 -28.10 7.93
CA LYS A 104 -17.35 -28.35 7.67
C LYS A 104 -16.84 -27.57 6.48
N MET A 105 -17.61 -27.50 5.39
CA MET A 105 -17.22 -26.74 4.20
C MET A 105 -17.18 -25.22 4.48
N CYS A 106 -18.17 -24.68 5.19
CA CYS A 106 -18.15 -23.29 5.66
C CYS A 106 -17.00 -23.00 6.63
N PHE A 107 -16.69 -23.92 7.54
CA PHE A 107 -15.62 -23.75 8.50
C PHE A 107 -14.25 -23.71 7.81
N ILE A 108 -13.99 -24.65 6.89
CA ILE A 108 -12.73 -24.71 6.13
C ILE A 108 -12.55 -23.45 5.27
N THR A 109 -13.59 -23.02 4.56
CA THR A 109 -13.55 -21.80 3.73
C THR A 109 -13.39 -20.53 4.57
N SER A 110 -14.06 -20.44 5.73
CA SER A 110 -13.88 -19.29 6.64
C SER A 110 -12.47 -19.21 7.21
N MET A 111 -11.83 -20.35 7.47
CA MET A 111 -10.46 -20.42 7.97
C MET A 111 -9.42 -20.07 6.90
N SER A 112 -9.59 -20.54 5.66
CA SER A 112 -8.71 -20.16 4.57
C SER A 112 -8.82 -18.67 4.23
N LEU A 113 -10.04 -18.12 4.29
CA LEU A 113 -10.30 -16.71 4.03
C LEU A 113 -9.69 -15.81 5.10
N LYS A 114 -9.81 -16.14 6.39
CA LYS A 114 -9.10 -15.43 7.47
C LYS A 114 -7.58 -15.44 7.28
N LYS A 115 -7.02 -16.58 6.88
CA LYS A 115 -5.58 -16.70 6.63
C LYS A 115 -5.13 -15.87 5.41
N ALA A 116 -6.00 -15.69 4.42
CA ALA A 116 -5.75 -14.82 3.29
C ALA A 116 -5.83 -13.33 3.69
N GLU A 117 -6.84 -12.95 4.48
CA GLU A 117 -6.97 -11.60 5.03
C GLU A 117 -5.77 -11.20 5.90
N GLU A 118 -5.30 -12.09 6.79
CA GLU A 118 -4.09 -11.85 7.60
C GLU A 118 -2.84 -11.60 6.74
N LYS A 119 -2.69 -12.33 5.62
CA LYS A 119 -1.57 -12.12 4.69
C LYS A 119 -1.66 -10.77 3.97
N VAL A 120 -2.86 -10.35 3.57
CA VAL A 120 -3.10 -9.05 2.95
C VAL A 120 -2.79 -7.93 3.94
N GLU A 121 -3.24 -8.05 5.19
CA GLU A 121 -2.96 -7.08 6.25
C GLU A 121 -1.46 -7.00 6.57
N GLU A 122 -0.77 -8.13 6.66
CA GLU A 122 0.68 -8.17 6.87
C GLU A 122 1.43 -7.49 5.72
N LYS A 123 1.06 -7.79 4.46
CA LYS A 123 1.66 -7.14 3.28
C LYS A 123 1.36 -5.64 3.23
N ALA A 124 0.13 -5.23 3.57
CA ALA A 124 -0.25 -3.81 3.65
C ALA A 124 0.56 -3.05 4.72
N ARG A 125 0.80 -3.68 5.86
CA ARG A 125 1.65 -3.12 6.91
C ARG A 125 3.10 -2.93 6.45
N ARG A 126 3.68 -3.95 5.80
CA ARG A 126 5.04 -3.85 5.22
C ARG A 126 5.13 -2.75 4.17
N LEU A 127 4.07 -2.55 3.39
CA LEU A 127 3.99 -1.49 2.39
C LEU A 127 3.98 -0.10 3.05
N LEU A 128 3.22 0.10 4.13
CA LEU A 128 3.23 1.35 4.90
C LEU A 128 4.60 1.62 5.54
N GLU A 129 5.25 0.60 6.08
CA GLU A 129 6.62 0.72 6.63
C GLU A 129 7.62 1.10 5.54
N ALA A 130 7.51 0.50 4.34
CA ALA A 130 8.34 0.85 3.17
C ALA A 130 8.06 2.27 2.64
N GLU A 131 6.79 2.71 2.61
CA GLU A 131 6.41 4.09 2.27
C GLU A 131 7.02 5.10 3.26
N GLY A 132 7.03 4.77 4.55
CA GLY A 132 7.75 5.53 5.57
C GLY A 132 9.25 5.61 5.29
N GLY A 133 9.87 4.49 4.92
CA GLY A 133 11.28 4.43 4.52
C GLY A 133 11.60 5.29 3.29
N VAL A 134 10.76 5.27 2.26
CA VAL A 134 10.90 6.12 1.06
C VAL A 134 10.75 7.61 1.40
N ALA A 135 9.83 7.96 2.29
CA ALA A 135 9.70 9.33 2.76
C ALA A 135 10.96 9.81 3.51
N GLU A 136 11.58 8.93 4.30
CA GLU A 136 12.84 9.24 4.99
C GLU A 136 14.01 9.42 4.02
N THR A 137 14.18 8.52 3.05
CA THR A 137 15.25 8.64 2.03
C THR A 137 15.08 9.89 1.18
N LYS A 138 13.84 10.28 0.84
CA LYS A 138 13.55 11.54 0.17
C LYS A 138 13.97 12.76 0.99
N ARG A 139 13.70 12.78 2.31
CA ARG A 139 14.18 13.85 3.21
C ARG A 139 15.71 13.91 3.25
N ARG A 140 16.39 12.75 3.26
CA ARG A 140 17.87 12.70 3.20
C ARG A 140 18.40 13.28 1.90
N ARG A 141 17.77 12.98 0.76
CA ARG A 141 18.13 13.59 -0.53
C ARG A 141 17.93 15.10 -0.54
N GLU A 142 16.80 15.59 -0.03
CA GLU A 142 16.55 17.04 0.09
C GLU A 142 17.61 17.70 0.99
N GLY A 143 17.94 17.08 2.11
CA GLY A 143 19.05 17.49 2.97
C GLY A 143 20.39 17.56 2.23
N ALA A 144 20.77 16.50 1.52
CA ALA A 144 22.00 16.47 0.71
C ALA A 144 22.01 17.55 -0.38
N LYS A 145 20.86 17.80 -1.03
CA LYS A 145 20.71 18.86 -2.04
C LYS A 145 20.94 20.25 -1.43
N THR A 146 20.44 20.50 -0.22
CA THR A 146 20.70 21.78 0.46
C THR A 146 22.19 21.95 0.81
N ARG A 147 22.87 20.87 1.23
CA ARG A 147 24.32 20.90 1.47
C ARG A 147 25.11 21.19 0.21
N LEU A 148 24.76 20.56 -0.92
CA LEU A 148 25.37 20.83 -2.22
C LEU A 148 25.21 22.29 -2.63
N ASN A 149 24.00 22.86 -2.47
CA ASN A 149 23.79 24.27 -2.80
C ASN A 149 24.62 25.22 -1.91
N ASN A 150 24.74 24.91 -0.63
CA ASN A 150 25.59 25.67 0.29
C ASN A 150 27.08 25.56 -0.08
N ALA A 151 27.56 24.36 -0.41
CA ALA A 151 28.94 24.15 -0.86
C ALA A 151 29.24 24.88 -2.18
N SER A 152 28.32 24.79 -3.15
CA SER A 152 28.42 25.51 -4.43
C SER A 152 28.41 27.03 -4.26
N LYS A 153 27.70 27.54 -3.23
CA LYS A 153 27.78 28.95 -2.86
C LYS A 153 29.16 29.31 -2.31
N LYS A 154 29.76 28.47 -1.45
CA LYS A 154 31.11 28.69 -0.93
C LYS A 154 32.15 28.71 -2.04
N VAL A 155 32.07 27.81 -3.02
CA VAL A 155 32.96 27.81 -4.20
C VAL A 155 32.86 29.13 -4.93
N ARG A 156 31.65 29.60 -5.24
CA ARG A 156 31.44 30.91 -5.88
C ARG A 156 31.99 32.08 -5.06
N ASP A 157 31.81 32.04 -3.74
CA ASP A 157 32.32 33.08 -2.85
C ASP A 157 33.86 33.06 -2.81
N ALA A 158 34.49 31.89 -2.81
CA ALA A 158 35.94 31.71 -2.86
C ALA A 158 36.54 32.12 -4.22
N ASP A 159 35.89 31.76 -5.32
CA ASP A 159 36.27 32.18 -6.67
C ASP A 159 36.25 33.70 -6.80
N ARG A 160 35.24 34.37 -6.22
CA ARG A 160 35.19 35.83 -6.19
C ARG A 160 36.36 36.42 -5.40
N MET A 161 36.72 35.84 -4.25
CA MET A 161 37.89 36.28 -3.48
C MET A 161 39.20 36.09 -4.24
N LEU A 162 39.34 34.97 -4.96
CA LEU A 162 40.49 34.73 -5.83
C LEU A 162 40.58 35.74 -6.97
N GLU A 163 39.45 36.06 -7.60
CA GLU A 163 39.39 37.06 -8.66
C GLU A 163 39.69 38.47 -8.12
N GLU A 164 39.23 38.80 -6.92
CA GLU A 164 39.57 40.05 -6.23
C GLU A 164 41.06 40.11 -5.89
N ALA A 165 41.67 39.02 -5.41
CA ALA A 165 43.10 38.94 -5.14
C ALA A 165 43.95 39.02 -6.42
N ARG A 166 43.44 38.50 -7.55
CA ARG A 166 44.11 38.57 -8.86
C ARG A 166 43.97 39.91 -9.56
N LYS A 167 43.05 40.78 -9.13
CA LYS A 167 42.93 42.13 -9.64
C LYS A 167 44.11 42.96 -9.16
N LEU A 168 45.18 42.92 -9.95
CA LEU A 168 46.29 43.85 -9.85
C LEU A 168 45.75 45.27 -10.05
N GLU A 169 46.02 46.16 -9.10
CA GLU A 169 45.79 47.59 -9.30
C GLU A 169 46.73 48.06 -10.42
N GLU A 170 46.16 48.49 -11.55
CA GLU A 170 46.95 49.17 -12.58
C GLU A 170 47.24 50.61 -12.14
N PRO A 171 48.49 51.10 -12.34
CA PRO A 171 48.84 52.46 -11.98
C PRO A 171 48.06 53.47 -12.83
N LYS A 172 47.34 54.39 -12.19
CA LYS A 172 46.47 55.38 -12.86
C LYS A 172 47.23 56.63 -13.26
N SER A 173 48.35 56.90 -12.60
CA SER A 173 49.22 58.02 -12.93
C SER A 173 50.69 57.68 -12.71
N TRP A 174 51.56 58.31 -13.50
CA TRP A 174 53.00 58.17 -13.33
C TRP A 174 53.73 59.47 -13.67
N VAL A 175 54.88 59.66 -13.02
CA VAL A 175 55.80 60.76 -13.28
C VAL A 175 57.11 60.17 -13.79
N GLU A 176 57.65 60.75 -14.86
CA GLU A 176 58.97 60.39 -15.37
C GLU A 176 60.01 61.36 -14.79
N THR A 177 60.95 60.80 -14.02
CA THR A 177 62.09 61.53 -13.47
C THR A 177 63.36 61.12 -14.22
N VAL A 178 64.15 62.10 -14.64
CA VAL A 178 65.46 61.88 -15.23
C VAL A 178 66.52 62.16 -14.16
N GLY A 179 67.12 61.11 -13.62
CA GLY A 179 68.23 61.19 -12.67
C GLY A 179 69.41 60.37 -13.17
N GLU A 180 70.62 60.94 -13.13
CA GLU A 180 71.88 60.25 -13.50
C GLU A 180 71.85 59.55 -14.87
N GLY A 181 71.20 60.16 -15.86
CA GLY A 181 71.12 59.60 -17.23
C GLY A 181 70.16 58.43 -17.40
N LYS A 182 69.43 58.00 -16.35
CA LYS A 182 68.38 56.97 -16.43
C LYS A 182 66.99 57.59 -16.25
N ARG A 183 66.06 57.29 -17.16
CA ARG A 183 64.65 57.61 -16.99
C ARG A 183 64.04 56.62 -15.99
N ARG A 184 63.59 57.09 -14.84
CA ARG A 184 62.81 56.29 -13.87
C ARG A 184 61.37 56.78 -13.86
N ARG A 185 60.44 55.85 -14.03
CA ARG A 185 59.01 56.09 -13.88
C ARG A 185 58.61 55.79 -12.44
N ILE A 186 58.06 56.78 -11.75
CA ILE A 186 57.46 56.62 -10.41
C ILE A 186 55.95 56.61 -10.62
N THR A 187 55.28 55.53 -10.21
CA THR A 187 53.82 55.42 -10.31
C THR A 187 53.12 55.91 -9.03
N ASP A 188 51.81 56.10 -9.10
CA ASP A 188 50.95 56.31 -7.93
C ASP A 188 51.02 55.15 -6.91
N ILE A 189 51.12 53.91 -7.39
CA ILE A 189 51.35 52.73 -6.53
C ILE A 189 52.67 52.86 -5.77
N ASP A 190 53.73 53.34 -6.42
CA ASP A 190 55.04 53.54 -5.78
C ASP A 190 54.97 54.56 -4.64
N LEU A 191 54.22 55.64 -4.86
CA LEU A 191 53.96 56.67 -3.85
C LEU A 191 53.08 56.12 -2.72
N MET A 192 52.08 55.30 -3.04
CA MET A 192 51.22 54.64 -2.07
C MET A 192 52.02 53.72 -1.15
N LEU A 193 52.88 52.85 -1.70
CA LEU A 193 53.72 51.93 -0.93
C LEU A 193 54.64 52.70 0.04
N LYS A 194 55.31 53.75 -0.46
CA LYS A 194 56.15 54.61 0.40
C LYS A 194 55.36 55.30 1.50
N ASN A 195 54.19 55.85 1.19
CA ASN A 195 53.35 56.53 2.17
C ASN A 195 52.79 55.56 3.21
N ARG A 196 52.40 54.35 2.79
CA ARG A 196 51.92 53.28 3.68
C ARG A 196 53.02 52.90 4.67
N GLU A 197 54.23 52.67 4.19
CA GLU A 197 55.33 52.27 5.08
C GLU A 197 55.79 53.42 6.00
N ALA A 198 55.86 54.65 5.50
CA ALA A 198 56.14 55.81 6.34
C ALA A 198 55.10 55.97 7.47
N LYS A 199 53.82 55.71 7.16
CA LYS A 199 52.73 55.72 8.15
C LYS A 199 52.86 54.56 9.15
N ASN A 200 53.21 53.35 8.70
CA ASN A 200 53.44 52.21 9.58
C ASN A 200 54.55 52.51 10.58
N VAL A 201 55.69 53.03 10.12
CA VAL A 201 56.80 53.45 10.98
C VAL A 201 56.35 54.49 12.01
N TRP A 202 55.59 55.50 11.57
CA TRP A 202 55.03 56.52 12.48
C TRP A 202 54.09 55.93 13.53
N GLU A 203 53.22 54.99 13.15
CA GLU A 203 52.30 54.35 14.09
C GLU A 203 53.03 53.47 15.11
N ARG A 204 54.05 52.72 14.69
CA ARG A 204 54.91 51.94 15.59
C ARG A 204 55.59 52.85 16.63
N TYR A 205 56.07 54.01 16.19
CA TYR A 205 56.63 55.03 17.10
C TYR A 205 55.55 55.55 18.07
N ARG A 206 54.36 55.90 17.57
CA ARG A 206 53.24 56.38 18.40
C ARG A 206 52.79 55.36 19.43
N ARG A 207 52.86 54.06 19.12
CA ARG A 207 52.57 52.96 20.04
C ARG A 207 53.71 52.66 21.03
N GLY A 208 54.88 53.30 20.87
CA GLY A 208 56.06 53.08 21.70
C GLY A 208 56.83 51.80 21.37
N GLU A 209 56.55 51.17 20.23
CA GLU A 209 57.23 49.94 19.78
C GLU A 209 58.65 50.21 19.27
N ILE A 210 58.92 51.45 18.86
CA ILE A 210 60.23 51.92 18.42
C ILE A 210 60.53 53.28 19.05
N SER A 211 61.81 53.55 19.27
CA SER A 211 62.30 54.85 19.73
C SER A 211 62.27 55.92 18.62
N ALA A 212 62.41 57.19 19.00
CA ALA A 212 62.50 58.30 18.04
C ALA A 212 63.72 58.16 17.11
N GLU A 213 64.86 57.67 17.63
CA GLU A 213 66.07 57.40 16.84
C GLU A 213 65.88 56.26 15.85
N GLU A 214 65.14 55.20 16.22
CA GLU A 214 64.78 54.11 15.31
C GLU A 214 63.79 54.59 14.24
N CYS A 215 62.78 55.38 14.62
CA CYS A 215 61.84 55.99 13.67
C CYS A 215 62.57 56.85 12.62
N ALA A 216 63.53 57.68 13.03
CA ALA A 216 64.33 58.49 12.12
C ALA A 216 65.17 57.63 11.17
N ARG A 217 65.80 56.55 11.67
CA ARG A 217 66.58 55.61 10.85
C ARG A 217 65.73 54.87 9.82
N GLU A 218 64.53 54.42 10.19
CA GLU A 218 63.63 53.75 9.24
C GLU A 218 63.11 54.72 8.16
N TRP A 219 62.84 55.98 8.50
CA TRP A 219 62.51 56.99 7.50
C TRP A 219 63.66 57.32 6.56
N GLU A 220 64.90 57.32 7.06
CA GLU A 220 66.10 57.51 6.21
C GLU A 220 66.26 56.32 5.25
N ARG A 221 66.03 55.08 5.72
CA ARG A 221 66.01 53.88 4.86
C ARG A 221 64.98 53.97 3.73
N LEU A 222 63.79 54.53 3.98
CA LEU A 222 62.78 54.72 2.92
C LEU A 222 63.19 55.72 1.82
N ARG A 223 64.22 56.54 2.07
CA ARG A 223 64.81 57.46 1.09
C ARG A 223 65.92 56.82 0.25
N GLU A 224 66.42 55.65 0.63
CA GLU A 224 67.43 54.93 -0.14
C GLU A 224 66.91 54.60 -1.55
N PRO A 225 67.78 54.63 -2.57
CA PRO A 225 67.38 54.45 -3.97
C PRO A 225 66.85 53.05 -4.30
N ASP A 226 67.16 52.05 -3.49
CA ASP A 226 66.72 50.64 -3.58
C ASP A 226 65.52 50.31 -2.67
N ALA A 227 65.15 51.19 -1.74
CA ALA A 227 64.05 50.95 -0.80
C ALA A 227 62.71 50.70 -1.49
N LEU A 228 62.44 51.42 -2.58
CA LEU A 228 61.21 51.23 -3.36
C LEU A 228 61.16 49.84 -4.03
N GLU A 229 62.30 49.35 -4.51
CA GLU A 229 62.40 48.05 -5.16
C GLU A 229 62.16 46.92 -4.15
N LYS A 230 62.73 47.05 -2.94
CA LYS A 230 62.46 46.14 -1.82
C LYS A 230 60.98 46.13 -1.41
N LEU A 231 60.35 47.31 -1.32
CA LEU A 231 58.92 47.41 -1.00
C LEU A 231 58.03 46.74 -2.07
N LYS A 232 58.37 46.91 -3.35
CA LYS A 232 57.66 46.22 -4.44
C LYS A 232 57.81 44.71 -4.36
N GLU A 233 59.02 44.23 -4.08
CA GLU A 233 59.26 42.80 -3.94
C GLU A 233 58.49 42.21 -2.75
N LEU A 234 58.41 42.94 -1.63
CA LEU A 234 57.60 42.55 -0.47
C LEU A 234 56.10 42.55 -0.80
N GLU A 235 55.56 43.60 -1.39
CA GLU A 235 54.14 43.67 -1.77
C GLU A 235 53.79 42.52 -2.73
N LYS A 236 54.63 42.28 -3.73
CA LYS A 236 54.44 41.17 -4.67
C LYS A 236 54.43 39.81 -3.98
N ARG A 237 55.31 39.59 -2.99
CA ARG A 237 55.30 38.34 -2.20
C ARG A 237 54.03 38.20 -1.39
N LEU A 238 53.53 39.30 -0.80
CA LEU A 238 52.28 39.30 -0.05
C LEU A 238 51.09 39.02 -0.98
N GLU A 239 51.02 39.65 -2.15
CA GLU A 239 50.01 39.37 -3.18
C GLU A 239 50.07 37.90 -3.63
N GLU A 240 51.27 37.36 -3.89
CA GLU A 240 51.44 35.94 -4.24
C GLU A 240 50.97 35.00 -3.10
N GLU A 241 51.22 35.35 -1.84
CA GLU A 241 50.73 34.61 -0.68
C GLU A 241 49.21 34.69 -0.53
N GLU A 242 48.61 35.87 -0.74
CA GLU A 242 47.17 36.08 -0.72
C GLU A 242 46.46 35.31 -1.82
N ILE A 243 46.98 35.37 -3.06
CA ILE A 243 46.49 34.57 -4.20
C ILE A 243 46.58 33.09 -3.86
N LYS A 244 47.72 32.62 -3.35
CA LYS A 244 47.91 31.21 -2.98
C LYS A 244 46.97 30.76 -1.87
N GLN A 245 46.66 31.63 -0.91
CA GLN A 245 45.68 31.34 0.14
C GLN A 245 44.26 31.30 -0.42
N ALA A 246 43.91 32.19 -1.35
CA ALA A 246 42.63 32.18 -2.04
C ALA A 246 42.47 30.93 -2.92
N GLU A 247 43.51 30.52 -3.65
CA GLU A 247 43.52 29.27 -4.44
C GLU A 247 43.26 28.05 -3.56
N ARG A 248 43.94 27.94 -2.40
CA ARG A 248 43.66 26.87 -1.43
C ARG A 248 42.21 26.87 -0.95
N SER A 249 41.64 28.06 -0.73
CA SER A 249 40.26 28.21 -0.28
C SER A 249 39.27 27.73 -1.36
N VAL A 250 39.57 27.99 -2.64
CA VAL A 250 38.80 27.46 -3.78
C VAL A 250 38.92 25.94 -3.87
N ASP A 251 40.14 25.39 -3.74
CA ASP A 251 40.37 23.94 -3.76
C ASP A 251 39.62 23.22 -2.63
N GLU A 252 39.69 23.74 -1.41
CA GLU A 252 38.97 23.21 -0.25
C GLU A 252 37.45 23.28 -0.45
N ALA A 253 36.93 24.41 -0.94
CA ALA A 253 35.50 24.55 -1.24
C ALA A 253 35.05 23.60 -2.36
N GLY A 254 35.90 23.39 -3.38
CA GLY A 254 35.64 22.46 -4.48
C GLY A 254 35.68 20.99 -4.03
N GLU A 255 36.51 20.64 -3.05
CA GLU A 255 36.45 19.34 -2.38
C GLU A 255 35.15 19.15 -1.60
N GLU A 256 34.71 20.17 -0.85
CA GLU A 256 33.43 20.12 -0.14
C GLU A 256 32.24 19.93 -1.10
N GLU A 257 32.25 20.63 -2.24
CA GLU A 257 31.21 20.49 -3.27
C GLU A 257 31.21 19.08 -3.87
N ARG A 258 32.39 18.51 -4.17
CA ARG A 258 32.50 17.12 -4.66
C ARG A 258 31.96 16.11 -3.65
N ARG A 259 32.34 16.23 -2.37
CA ARG A 259 31.81 15.36 -1.29
C ARG A 259 30.30 15.47 -1.17
N ALA A 260 29.76 16.69 -1.20
CA ALA A 260 28.32 16.93 -1.16
C ALA A 260 27.58 16.35 -2.38
N MET A 261 28.21 16.38 -3.57
CA MET A 261 27.67 15.78 -4.78
C MET A 261 27.64 14.24 -4.69
N GLU A 262 28.68 13.63 -4.14
CA GLU A 262 28.71 12.19 -3.88
C GLU A 262 27.66 11.76 -2.86
N GLU A 263 27.48 12.52 -1.76
CA GLU A 263 26.40 12.30 -0.79
C GLU A 263 25.02 12.36 -1.46
N LEU A 264 24.79 13.36 -2.31
CA LEU A 264 23.53 13.49 -3.06
C LEU A 264 23.30 12.28 -3.97
N LYS A 265 24.33 11.86 -4.70
CA LYS A 265 24.25 10.69 -5.60
C LYS A 265 23.95 9.40 -4.83
N GLN A 266 24.57 9.19 -3.67
CA GLN A 266 24.27 8.05 -2.81
C GLN A 266 22.84 8.09 -2.27
N ALA A 267 22.36 9.27 -1.86
CA ALA A 267 20.99 9.45 -1.39
C ALA A 267 19.96 9.20 -2.50
N GLU A 268 20.24 9.63 -3.74
CA GLU A 268 19.41 9.35 -4.91
C GLU A 268 19.32 7.85 -5.22
N GLN A 269 20.46 7.14 -5.19
CA GLN A 269 20.48 5.69 -5.38
C GLN A 269 19.72 4.95 -4.28
N GLN A 270 19.77 5.42 -3.03
CA GLN A 270 18.99 4.84 -1.93
C GLN A 270 17.48 5.10 -2.10
N GLU A 271 17.09 6.30 -2.53
CA GLU A 271 15.69 6.61 -2.82
C GLU A 271 15.15 5.74 -3.97
N GLU A 272 15.93 5.53 -5.03
CA GLU A 272 15.56 4.68 -6.16
C GLU A 272 15.36 3.22 -5.74
N LYS A 273 16.33 2.63 -5.02
CA LYS A 273 16.19 1.27 -4.48
C LYS A 273 14.97 1.12 -3.57
N ALA A 274 14.71 2.09 -2.70
CA ALA A 274 13.56 2.06 -1.81
C ALA A 274 12.23 2.16 -2.59
N LYS A 275 12.19 2.90 -3.70
CA LYS A 275 11.03 2.94 -4.61
C LYS A 275 10.82 1.62 -5.33
N GLU A 276 11.88 0.98 -5.83
CA GLU A 276 11.79 -0.34 -6.46
C GLU A 276 11.26 -1.40 -5.49
N GLU A 277 11.72 -1.39 -4.24
CA GLU A 277 11.22 -2.30 -3.19
C GLU A 277 9.74 -2.04 -2.88
N LEU A 278 9.35 -0.77 -2.80
CA LEU A 278 7.95 -0.37 -2.60
C LEU A 278 7.06 -0.81 -3.77
N GLU A 279 7.52 -0.68 -5.02
CA GLU A 279 6.80 -1.18 -6.20
C GLU A 279 6.63 -2.71 -6.18
N LYS A 280 7.68 -3.45 -5.77
CA LYS A 280 7.59 -4.92 -5.58
C LYS A 280 6.57 -5.28 -4.50
N LEU A 281 6.57 -4.58 -3.37
CA LEU A 281 5.57 -4.79 -2.32
C LEU A 281 4.15 -4.46 -2.79
N ARG A 282 3.99 -3.43 -3.63
CA ARG A 282 2.69 -3.11 -4.26
C ARG A 282 2.20 -4.21 -5.18
N THR A 283 3.08 -4.82 -5.98
CA THR A 283 2.69 -5.96 -6.84
C THR A 283 2.35 -7.18 -5.99
N GLU A 284 3.16 -7.49 -4.97
CA GLU A 284 2.90 -8.62 -4.06
C GLU A 284 1.59 -8.45 -3.28
N LEU A 285 1.23 -7.21 -2.91
CA LEU A 285 -0.04 -6.93 -2.25
C LEU A 285 -1.22 -7.17 -3.20
N LYS A 286 -1.15 -6.66 -4.43
CA LYS A 286 -2.20 -6.89 -5.45
C LYS A 286 -2.42 -8.37 -5.72
N GLU A 287 -1.35 -9.14 -5.89
CA GLU A 287 -1.44 -10.60 -6.06
C GLU A 287 -2.13 -11.27 -4.87
N ALA A 288 -1.84 -10.85 -3.63
CA ALA A 288 -2.50 -11.38 -2.44
C ALA A 288 -3.98 -10.98 -2.33
N GLU A 289 -4.32 -9.75 -2.74
CA GLU A 289 -5.71 -9.29 -2.82
C GLU A 289 -6.50 -10.07 -3.88
N GLU A 290 -5.90 -10.34 -5.04
CA GLU A 290 -6.49 -11.19 -6.09
C GLU A 290 -6.70 -12.63 -5.59
N GLU A 291 -5.70 -13.26 -4.98
CA GLU A 291 -5.82 -14.60 -4.37
C GLU A 291 -6.93 -14.66 -3.30
N ALA A 292 -7.06 -13.62 -2.46
CA ALA A 292 -8.12 -13.53 -1.47
C ALA A 292 -9.50 -13.34 -2.11
N GLY A 293 -9.59 -12.57 -3.20
CA GLY A 293 -10.80 -12.35 -3.98
C GLY A 293 -11.28 -13.60 -4.70
N GLU A 294 -10.38 -14.38 -5.30
CA GLU A 294 -10.71 -15.67 -5.93
C GLU A 294 -11.30 -16.65 -4.91
N MET A 295 -10.72 -16.74 -3.71
CA MET A 295 -11.26 -17.57 -2.63
C MET A 295 -12.65 -17.13 -2.15
N GLN A 296 -12.97 -15.83 -2.21
CA GLN A 296 -14.34 -15.33 -1.96
C GLN A 296 -15.32 -15.70 -3.09
N GLY A 297 -14.88 -15.63 -4.34
CA GLY A 297 -15.69 -15.99 -5.51
C GLY A 297 -16.09 -17.47 -5.58
N GLU A 298 -15.16 -18.37 -5.23
CA GLU A 298 -15.42 -19.82 -5.23
C GLU A 298 -16.37 -20.27 -4.09
N GLY A 299 -16.33 -19.57 -2.96
CA GLY A 299 -17.24 -19.84 -1.82
C GLY A 299 -18.70 -19.53 -2.13
N THR A 300 -18.98 -18.46 -2.89
CA THR A 300 -20.35 -18.04 -3.22
C THR A 300 -20.97 -18.88 -4.34
N THR A 301 -20.17 -19.31 -5.32
CA THR A 301 -20.62 -20.21 -6.39
C THR A 301 -20.94 -21.61 -5.86
N SER A 302 -20.09 -22.17 -4.99
CA SER A 302 -20.35 -23.49 -4.36
C SER A 302 -21.56 -23.50 -3.42
N ALA A 303 -21.85 -22.39 -2.74
CA ALA A 303 -23.04 -22.26 -1.89
C ALA A 303 -24.34 -22.24 -2.72
N THR A 304 -24.30 -21.63 -3.91
CA THR A 304 -25.48 -21.48 -4.77
C THR A 304 -25.88 -22.79 -5.46
N THR A 305 -24.92 -23.64 -5.84
CA THR A 305 -25.17 -24.97 -6.42
C THR A 305 -25.65 -26.01 -5.42
N LEU A 306 -25.42 -25.82 -4.12
CA LEU A 306 -25.89 -26.73 -3.06
C LEU A 306 -27.32 -26.44 -2.59
N THR A 307 -27.88 -25.27 -2.96
CA THR A 307 -29.27 -24.88 -2.67
C THR A 307 -30.25 -25.11 -3.81
N ALA A 308 -29.77 -25.53 -4.99
CA ALA A 308 -30.58 -25.89 -6.15
C ALA A 308 -30.76 -27.41 -6.23
#